data_AF-A0AAW4SUE3-F1
#
_entry.id   AF-A0AAW4SUE3-F1
#
_cell.length_a   1.000
_cell.length_b   1.000
_cell.length_c   1.000
_cell.angle_alpha   90.00
_cell.angle_beta   90.00
_cell.angle_gamma   90.00
#
_symmetry.space_group_name_H-M   'P 1'
#
loop_
_entity.id
_entity.type
_entity.pdbx_description
1 polymer ?
#
loop_
_entity_poly.entity_id
_entity_poly.type
_entity_poly.pdbx_seq_one_letter_code
_entity_poly.pdbx_strand_id
1 'polypeptide(L)'
;MKKLGQLKNEGYSVCVPQKAEIDTGIIGKLKSQLMCKVDETVIHVLYAFDYLTRGKAIVDEDGDLITFLEYNLEKKLVVVDGDLNLWYALLLQNSEDLDDEVEIEILSSTSKYFPF
;
A
#
# COMPACT_ATOMS: atom_id res chain seq x y z
N MET A 1 -8.91 11.60 0.35
CA MET A 1 -7.56 11.17 -0.06
C MET A 1 -6.55 12.05 0.65
N LYS A 2 -5.37 11.51 0.99
CA LYS A 2 -4.26 12.25 1.61
C LYS A 2 -2.97 11.86 0.90
N LYS A 3 -1.97 12.74 0.87
CA LYS A 3 -0.64 12.41 0.35
C LYS A 3 0.05 11.40 1.26
N LEU A 4 0.88 10.53 0.68
CA LEU A 4 1.63 9.52 1.43
C LEU A 4 2.49 10.16 2.53
N GLY A 5 3.18 11.26 2.23
CA GLY A 5 4.00 11.99 3.20
C GLY A 5 3.19 12.55 4.38
N GLN A 6 1.96 13.03 4.14
CA GLN A 6 1.08 13.50 5.21
C GLN A 6 0.69 12.37 6.15
N LEU A 7 0.38 11.19 5.62
CA LEU A 7 0.06 10.01 6.43
C LEU A 7 1.26 9.54 7.25
N LYS A 8 2.45 9.48 6.65
CA LYS A 8 3.68 9.15 7.38
C LYS A 8 3.94 10.12 8.53
N ASN A 9 3.77 11.42 8.32
CA ASN A 9 3.89 12.44 9.35
C ASN A 9 2.84 12.30 10.47
N GLU A 10 1.65 11.76 10.16
CA GLU A 10 0.61 11.41 11.14
C GLU A 10 0.87 10.07 11.86
N GLY A 11 2.02 9.44 11.62
CA GLY A 11 2.48 8.19 12.22
C GLY A 11 1.93 6.94 11.56
N TYR A 12 1.34 7.04 10.37
CA TYR A 12 0.89 5.86 9.62
C TYR A 12 2.06 5.17 8.92
N SER A 13 2.02 3.84 8.86
CA SER A 13 2.94 3.03 8.06
C SER A 13 2.19 2.16 7.07
N VAL A 14 2.84 1.86 5.95
CA VAL A 14 2.28 1.02 4.88
C VAL A 14 2.86 -0.39 4.98
N CYS A 15 1.98 -1.37 5.00
CA CYS A 15 2.22 -2.80 5.06
C CYS A 15 1.75 -3.45 3.75
N VAL A 16 2.17 -4.69 3.53
CA VAL A 16 1.77 -5.47 2.36
C VAL A 16 1.33 -6.88 2.75
N PRO A 17 0.52 -7.55 1.93
CA PRO A 17 0.18 -8.96 2.15
C PRO A 17 1.42 -9.86 2.07
N GLN A 18 1.58 -10.79 3.01
CA GLN A 18 2.76 -11.67 3.08
C GLN A 18 2.90 -12.58 1.84
N LYS A 19 1.77 -13.05 1.31
CA LYS A 19 1.71 -13.97 0.16
C LYS A 19 1.09 -13.27 -1.05
N ALA A 20 1.65 -12.13 -1.40
CA ALA A 20 1.27 -11.39 -2.58
C ALA A 20 1.77 -12.08 -3.85
N GLU A 21 0.89 -12.26 -4.85
CA GLU A 21 1.33 -12.56 -6.21
C GLU A 21 1.77 -11.26 -6.87
N ILE A 22 3.06 -11.14 -7.10
CA ILE A 22 3.68 -9.97 -7.73
C ILE A 22 4.15 -10.36 -9.12
N ASP A 23 3.83 -9.53 -10.12
CA ASP A 23 4.26 -9.72 -11.50
C ASP A 23 5.37 -8.73 -11.84
N THR A 24 6.59 -9.24 -11.94
CA THR A 24 7.79 -8.44 -12.24
C THR A 24 7.77 -7.82 -13.63
N GLY A 25 7.08 -8.45 -14.60
CA GLY A 25 6.89 -7.89 -15.94
C GLY A 25 5.95 -6.69 -15.93
N ILE A 26 4.85 -6.79 -15.16
CA ILE A 26 3.93 -5.67 -14.94
C ILE A 26 4.64 -4.54 -14.20
N ILE A 27 5.39 -4.85 -13.13
CA ILE A 27 6.18 -3.86 -12.39
C ILE A 27 7.13 -3.09 -13.32
N GLY A 28 7.88 -3.81 -14.16
CA GLY A 28 8.81 -3.17 -15.10
C GLY A 28 8.11 -2.19 -16.04
N LYS A 29 6.93 -2.58 -16.57
CA LYS A 29 6.12 -1.70 -17.41
C LYS A 29 5.58 -0.48 -16.65
N LEU A 30 5.06 -0.68 -15.44
CA LEU A 30 4.54 0.39 -14.60
C LEU A 30 5.64 1.38 -14.24
N LYS A 31 6.83 0.90 -13.87
CA LYS A 31 8.00 1.76 -13.60
C LYS A 31 8.32 2.66 -14.78
N SER A 32 8.36 2.12 -16.00
CA SER A 32 8.59 2.93 -17.20
C SER A 32 7.48 3.95 -17.44
N GLN A 33 6.23 3.61 -17.15
CA GLN A 33 5.10 4.54 -17.30
C GLN A 33 5.15 5.67 -16.28
N LEU A 34 5.50 5.36 -15.03
CA LEU A 34 5.62 6.34 -13.94
C LEU A 34 6.72 7.38 -14.22
N MET A 35 7.83 6.98 -14.86
CA MET A 35 8.90 7.91 -15.28
C MET A 35 8.44 8.94 -16.32
N CYS A 36 7.34 8.68 -17.03
CA CYS A 36 6.83 9.57 -18.07
C CYS A 36 5.52 10.26 -17.69
N LYS A 37 5.03 10.03 -16.46
CA LYS A 37 3.70 10.46 -16.05
C LYS A 37 3.72 11.91 -15.55
N VAL A 38 2.62 12.62 -15.82
CA VAL A 38 2.38 14.00 -15.33
C VAL A 38 1.26 14.03 -14.29
N ASP A 39 0.45 12.97 -14.20
CA ASP A 39 -0.71 12.88 -13.32
C ASP A 39 -0.42 12.15 -12.01
N GLU A 40 -1.10 12.58 -10.95
CA GLU A 40 -1.03 11.99 -9.60
C GLU A 40 -1.35 10.48 -9.62
N THR A 41 -0.65 9.74 -8.77
CA THR A 41 -0.82 8.29 -8.65
C THR A 41 -1.53 7.98 -7.35
N VAL A 42 -2.66 7.26 -7.44
CA VAL A 42 -3.46 6.85 -6.28
C VAL A 42 -3.13 5.41 -5.93
N ILE A 43 -2.88 5.13 -4.65
CA ILE A 43 -2.77 3.80 -4.08
C ILE A 43 -3.93 3.58 -3.11
N HIS A 44 -4.64 2.48 -3.29
CA HIS A 44 -5.71 2.08 -2.42
C HIS A 44 -5.17 1.20 -1.27
N VAL A 45 -5.66 1.49 -0.06
CA VAL A 45 -5.24 0.77 1.15
C VAL A 45 -6.44 0.43 2.02
N LEU A 46 -6.25 -0.52 2.93
CA LEU A 46 -7.20 -0.88 3.99
C LEU A 46 -6.52 -0.75 5.35
N TYR A 47 -7.29 -0.64 6.43
CA TYR A 47 -6.71 -0.78 7.76
C TYR A 47 -6.18 -2.20 7.98
N ALA A 48 -5.02 -2.33 8.61
CA ALA A 48 -4.43 -3.62 8.93
C ALA A 48 -5.37 -4.52 9.73
N PHE A 49 -6.13 -3.93 10.66
CA PHE A 49 -7.17 -4.63 11.42
C PHE A 49 -8.20 -5.34 10.51
N ASP A 50 -8.72 -4.63 9.49
CA ASP A 50 -9.70 -5.18 8.55
C ASP A 50 -9.12 -6.31 7.68
N TYR A 51 -7.80 -6.25 7.42
CA TYR A 51 -7.10 -7.27 6.66
C TYR A 51 -6.83 -8.53 7.50
N LEU A 52 -6.39 -8.35 8.76
CA LEU A 52 -6.11 -9.43 9.71
C LEU A 52 -7.37 -10.17 10.14
N THR A 53 -8.49 -9.48 10.33
CA THR A 53 -9.78 -10.11 10.70
C THR A 53 -10.29 -11.07 9.62
N ARG A 54 -9.80 -10.93 8.39
CA ARG A 54 -10.08 -11.85 7.27
C ARG A 54 -9.11 -13.05 7.22
N GLY A 55 -8.25 -13.20 8.22
CA GLY A 55 -7.30 -14.32 8.32
C GLY A 55 -6.13 -14.24 7.35
N LYS A 56 -5.89 -13.07 6.73
CA LYS A 56 -4.75 -12.86 5.84
C LYS A 56 -3.53 -12.37 6.64
N ALA A 57 -2.36 -12.91 6.31
CA ALA A 57 -1.09 -12.47 6.88
C ALA A 57 -0.57 -11.22 6.15
N ILE A 58 -0.06 -10.26 6.91
CA ILE A 58 0.54 -9.02 6.41
C ILE A 58 1.91 -8.81 7.06
N VAL A 59 2.78 -8.12 6.34
CA VAL A 59 4.13 -7.77 6.78
C VAL A 59 4.35 -6.27 6.65
N ASP A 60 5.24 -5.72 7.47
CA ASP A 60 5.70 -4.33 7.32
C ASP A 60 6.81 -4.21 6.24
N GLU A 61 7.44 -3.05 6.22
CA GLU A 61 8.53 -2.71 5.28
C GLU A 61 9.79 -3.56 5.47
N ASP A 62 10.04 -4.04 6.69
CA ASP A 62 11.17 -4.93 7.01
C ASP A 62 10.86 -6.40 6.69
N GLY A 63 9.59 -6.71 6.43
CA GLY A 63 9.10 -8.06 6.17
C GLY A 63 8.67 -8.80 7.44
N ASP A 64 8.56 -8.11 8.58
CA ASP A 64 8.12 -8.68 9.84
C ASP A 64 6.60 -8.83 9.89
N LEU A 65 6.15 -9.94 10.48
CA LEU A 65 4.73 -10.26 10.59
C LEU A 65 4.01 -9.30 11.53
N ILE A 66 2.96 -8.66 11.02
CA ILE A 66 2.08 -7.81 11.81
C ILE A 66 0.94 -8.65 12.38
N THR A 67 0.64 -8.43 13.66
CA THR A 67 -0.39 -9.18 14.38
C THR A 67 -1.35 -8.25 15.12
N PHE A 68 -2.40 -8.81 15.73
CA PHE A 68 -3.31 -8.05 16.58
C PHE A 68 -2.68 -7.49 17.86
N LEU A 69 -1.43 -7.88 18.19
CA LEU A 69 -0.72 -7.43 19.39
C LEU A 69 0.10 -6.15 19.16
N GLU A 70 0.12 -5.64 17.92
CA GLU A 70 0.83 -4.42 17.56
C GLU A 70 0.23 -3.21 18.28
N TYR A 71 1.09 -2.44 18.95
CA TYR A 71 0.67 -1.28 19.74
C TYR A 71 0.03 -0.16 18.91
N ASN A 72 0.41 -0.05 17.63
CA ASN A 72 -0.01 1.00 16.71
C ASN A 72 -0.77 0.43 15.49
N LEU A 73 -1.51 -0.67 15.66
CA LEU A 73 -2.20 -1.35 14.57
C LEU A 73 -3.18 -0.43 13.82
N GLU A 74 -3.82 0.52 14.51
CA GLU A 74 -4.71 1.52 13.92
C GLU A 74 -4.02 2.49 12.96
N LYS A 75 -2.69 2.57 13.04
CA LYS A 75 -1.83 3.35 12.15
C LYS A 75 -1.19 2.51 11.04
N LYS A 76 -1.47 1.21 10.97
CA LYS A 76 -0.98 0.34 9.90
C LYS A 76 -2.01 0.24 8.78
N LEU A 77 -1.59 0.58 7.56
CA LEU A 77 -2.39 0.52 6.34
C LEU A 77 -1.83 -0.55 5.42
N VAL A 78 -2.68 -1.38 4.83
CA VAL A 78 -2.27 -2.49 3.96
C VAL A 78 -2.63 -2.15 2.53
N VAL A 79 -1.65 -2.20 1.62
CA VAL A 79 -1.90 -2.05 0.18
C VAL A 79 -2.79 -3.18 -0.31
N VAL A 80 -3.83 -2.82 -1.06
CA VAL A 80 -4.75 -3.80 -1.64
C VAL A 80 -4.07 -4.64 -2.72
N ASP A 81 -4.46 -5.91 -2.83
CA ASP A 81 -3.84 -6.87 -3.76
C ASP A 81 -3.74 -6.32 -5.21
N GLY A 82 -4.77 -5.60 -5.68
CA GLY A 82 -4.81 -5.03 -7.04
C GLY A 82 -3.78 -3.93 -7.30
N ASP A 83 -3.29 -3.27 -6.27
CA ASP A 83 -2.34 -2.14 -6.38
C ASP A 83 -0.91 -2.56 -6.03
N LEU A 84 -0.66 -3.81 -5.64
CA LEU A 84 0.66 -4.25 -5.18
C LEU A 84 1.75 -4.06 -6.25
N ASN A 85 1.48 -4.44 -7.51
CA ASN A 85 2.42 -4.24 -8.59
C ASN A 85 2.75 -2.74 -8.79
N LEU A 86 1.77 -1.86 -8.61
CA LEU A 86 1.96 -0.42 -8.71
C LEU A 86 2.77 0.11 -7.51
N TRP A 87 2.45 -0.33 -6.30
CA TRP A 87 3.18 0.00 -5.09
C TRP A 87 4.66 -0.36 -5.19
N TYR A 88 4.99 -1.58 -5.64
CA TYR A 88 6.38 -1.98 -5.85
C TYR A 88 7.06 -1.22 -6.99
N ALA A 89 6.33 -0.89 -8.07
CA ALA A 89 6.87 -0.07 -9.15
C ALA A 89 7.26 1.34 -8.66
N LEU A 90 6.43 1.93 -7.79
CA LEU A 90 6.67 3.22 -7.14
C LEU A 90 7.90 3.16 -6.21
N LEU A 91 7.99 2.15 -5.34
CA LEU A 91 9.17 1.96 -4.48
C LEU A 91 10.47 1.82 -5.30
N LEU A 92 10.43 1.09 -6.42
CA LEU A 92 11.59 0.89 -7.29
C LEU A 92 11.95 2.12 -8.15
N GLN A 93 11.08 3.14 -8.20
CA GLN A 93 11.36 4.39 -8.88
C GLN A 93 12.35 5.24 -8.09
N ASN A 94 12.47 5.03 -6.76
CA ASN A 94 13.36 5.78 -5.86
C ASN A 94 13.29 7.31 -6.11
N SER A 95 12.09 7.87 -6.28
CA SER A 95 11.95 9.33 -6.33
C SER A 95 12.00 9.89 -4.91
N GLU A 96 12.80 10.95 -4.71
CA GLU A 96 12.82 11.70 -3.45
C GLU A 96 11.44 12.30 -3.12
N ASP A 97 10.61 12.50 -4.15
CA ASP A 97 9.29 13.13 -4.07
C ASP A 97 8.12 12.14 -4.02
N LEU A 98 8.37 10.83 -3.84
CA LEU A 98 7.32 9.80 -3.81
C LEU A 98 6.19 10.15 -2.83
N ASP A 99 6.56 10.73 -1.69
CA ASP A 99 5.65 11.09 -0.61
C ASP A 99 4.68 12.24 -0.99
N ASP A 100 5.05 13.07 -1.97
CA ASP A 100 4.27 14.21 -2.47
C ASP A 100 3.54 13.88 -3.79
N GLU A 101 3.96 12.86 -4.52
CA GLU A 101 3.35 12.44 -5.79
C GLU A 101 2.26 11.37 -5.59
N VAL A 102 2.34 10.58 -4.51
CA VAL A 102 1.41 9.49 -4.23
C VAL A 102 0.29 9.94 -3.32
N GLU A 103 -0.94 9.77 -3.79
CA GLU A 103 -2.15 9.88 -2.98
C GLU A 103 -2.59 8.53 -2.46
N ILE A 104 -3.02 8.50 -1.20
CA ILE A 104 -3.59 7.32 -0.55
C ILE A 104 -5.09 7.49 -0.40
N GLU A 105 -5.80 6.47 -0.90
CA GLU A 105 -7.23 6.28 -0.68
C GLU A 105 -7.45 5.11 0.28
N ILE A 106 -7.92 5.41 1.50
CA ILE A 106 -8.30 4.39 2.46
C ILE A 106 -9.71 3.91 2.09
N LEU A 107 -9.80 2.67 1.62
CA LEU A 107 -11.08 2.05 1.29
C LEU A 107 -11.81 1.63 2.58
N SER A 108 -13.13 1.72 2.55
CA SER A 108 -13.94 1.10 3.61
C SER A 108 -14.04 -0.40 3.39
N SER A 109 -14.08 -1.16 4.48
CA SER A 109 -14.26 -2.62 4.51
C SER A 109 -15.59 -3.10 3.89
N THR A 110 -16.50 -2.17 3.57
CA THR A 110 -17.77 -2.38 2.84
C THR A 110 -17.65 -2.13 1.33
N SER A 111 -16.49 -1.74 0.81
CA SER A 111 -16.34 -1.41 -0.61
C SER A 111 -16.45 -2.65 -1.51
N LYS A 112 -17.09 -2.47 -2.68
CA LYS A 112 -17.38 -3.54 -3.66
C LYS A 112 -16.14 -4.23 -4.25
N TYR A 113 -14.94 -3.74 -3.94
CA TYR A 113 -13.68 -4.27 -4.45
C TYR A 113 -13.13 -5.47 -3.66
N PHE A 114 -13.76 -5.82 -2.53
CA PHE A 114 -13.33 -6.92 -1.67
C PHE A 114 -14.52 -7.77 -1.19
N PRO A 115 -15.05 -8.68 -2.03
CA PRO A 115 -16.08 -9.62 -1.59
C PRO A 115 -15.55 -10.49 -0.44
N PHE A 116 -16.43 -10.76 0.52
CA PHE A 116 -16.20 -11.68 1.64
C PHE A 116 -15.90 -13.10 1.16
#